data_AF-A0A1J4RMN5-F1
#
_entry.id   AF-A0A1J4RMN5-F1
#
_cell.length_a   1.000
_cell.length_b   1.000
_cell.length_c   1.000
_cell.angle_alpha   90.00
_cell.angle_beta   90.00
_cell.angle_gamma   90.00
#
_symmetry.space_group_name_H-M   'P 1'
#
loop_
_entity.id
_entity.type
_entity.pdbx_description
1 polymer ?
#
loop_
_entity_poly.entity_id
_entity_poly.type
_entity_poly.pdbx_seq_one_letter_code
_entity_poly.pdbx_strand_id
1 'polypeptide(L)'
;MILSAISKQFTLADDGQIFFQPDSTNPLPGAALAFVKKGESLLAPEVEILAGRDLGSEDPNAVQAHVATWLKAHIYTVLEPLFALVSDEAMAESVPEPVRNISLKLFSGTGIVPRGDVEDQIALLDPEMRKMLRDKKVRLGPLLIFLPDLNKPAAVRLRGLLWSLHHDQPLPAPVPKDGAMSVVVDVTTANPDFYRAIGYPLYGPRVIRIDMLDRVINAVYDGAKGGKFQAQHSMAEWMGCPIVDLYAILDSMGHKRIEAPPVVEPVAEIAEIANANDVPPAVAPVAVVESVVEENPEEVPETAATEDVKVEVKEKKEPQKKPELDFFFLRRGKIHSEAAERRPRFERSPRPEHADKPSFPKERYAAKGAKKSDDGEHKKFKKNKFDDRKKDKKEFRNEPRVFSAEAADHDNPFAVLRNLKLK
;
A
#
# COMPACT_ATOMS: atom_id res chain seq x y z
N MET A 1 27.89 -15.26 -33.77
CA MET A 1 28.11 -15.08 -32.33
C MET A 1 26.85 -14.62 -31.60
N ILE A 2 25.97 -13.84 -32.22
CA ILE A 2 24.74 -13.34 -31.58
C ILE A 2 23.75 -14.49 -31.37
N LEU A 3 23.63 -15.43 -32.31
CA LEU A 3 22.73 -16.59 -32.20
C LEU A 3 23.11 -17.58 -31.09
N SER A 4 24.37 -17.54 -30.65
CA SER A 4 24.95 -18.36 -29.57
C SER A 4 25.00 -17.62 -28.23
N ALA A 5 24.40 -16.44 -28.11
CA ALA A 5 24.50 -15.60 -26.93
C ALA A 5 23.64 -16.12 -25.75
N ILE A 6 24.10 -15.82 -24.54
CA ILE A 6 23.43 -16.08 -23.27
C ILE A 6 22.63 -14.83 -22.87
N SER A 7 21.48 -14.98 -22.21
CA SER A 7 20.58 -13.90 -21.83
C SER A 7 21.17 -12.75 -20.98
N LYS A 8 22.42 -12.86 -20.51
CA LYS A 8 23.18 -11.81 -19.82
C LYS A 8 23.96 -10.88 -20.76
N GLN A 9 24.20 -11.29 -22.00
CA GLN A 9 24.92 -10.52 -23.03
C GLN A 9 24.02 -9.51 -23.74
N PHE A 10 22.71 -9.53 -23.46
CA PHE A 10 21.74 -8.56 -23.97
C PHE A 10 21.26 -7.66 -22.84
N THR A 11 21.12 -6.37 -23.11
CA THR A 11 20.54 -5.40 -22.16
C THR A 11 19.49 -4.54 -22.86
N LEU A 12 18.41 -4.21 -22.14
CA LEU A 12 17.35 -3.30 -22.59
C LEU A 12 17.51 -1.97 -21.86
N ALA A 13 17.55 -0.88 -22.62
CA ALA A 13 17.59 0.49 -22.09
C ALA A 13 16.18 1.10 -22.01
N ASP A 14 16.01 2.12 -21.17
CA ASP A 14 14.72 2.77 -20.89
C ASP A 14 14.15 3.57 -22.11
N ASP A 15 14.96 3.75 -23.16
CA ASP A 15 14.58 4.35 -24.44
C ASP A 15 14.06 3.34 -25.49
N GLY A 16 14.04 2.04 -25.15
CA GLY A 16 13.63 0.96 -26.05
C GLY A 16 14.75 0.33 -26.88
N GLN A 17 16.01 0.75 -26.75
CA GLN A 17 17.13 0.11 -27.43
C GLN A 17 17.58 -1.18 -26.74
N ILE A 18 17.89 -2.20 -27.54
CA ILE A 18 18.52 -3.46 -27.12
C ILE A 18 19.98 -3.43 -27.54
N PHE A 19 20.88 -3.56 -26.58
CA PHE A 19 22.32 -3.64 -26.78
C PHE A 19 22.80 -5.08 -26.61
N PHE A 20 23.86 -5.43 -27.33
CA PHE A 20 24.55 -6.72 -27.26
C PHE A 20 26.04 -6.54 -26.95
N GLN A 21 26.52 -7.32 -25.97
CA GLN A 21 27.90 -7.35 -25.50
C GLN A 21 28.51 -8.73 -25.80
N PRO A 22 29.55 -8.84 -26.65
CA PRO A 22 30.22 -10.12 -26.91
C PRO A 22 30.82 -10.77 -25.65
N ASP A 23 31.40 -9.99 -24.75
CA ASP A 23 31.98 -10.49 -23.50
C ASP A 23 30.94 -10.61 -22.38
N SER A 24 30.54 -11.84 -22.05
CA SER A 24 29.55 -12.13 -20.99
C SER A 24 29.95 -11.73 -19.56
N THR A 25 31.21 -11.31 -19.38
CA THR A 25 31.78 -10.82 -18.11
C THR A 25 31.87 -9.28 -18.05
N ASN A 26 31.70 -8.58 -19.18
CA ASN A 26 31.82 -7.13 -19.25
C ASN A 26 30.48 -6.46 -18.82
N PRO A 27 30.45 -5.61 -17.79
CA PRO A 27 29.22 -5.00 -17.29
C PRO A 27 28.69 -3.84 -18.14
N LEU A 28 29.44 -3.37 -19.15
CA LEU A 28 28.98 -2.35 -20.08
C LEU A 28 27.92 -2.95 -21.04
N PRO A 29 26.91 -2.17 -21.49
CA PRO A 29 25.79 -2.69 -22.30
C PRO A 29 26.22 -3.25 -23.67
N GLY A 30 27.40 -2.86 -24.17
CA GLY A 30 27.92 -3.28 -25.47
C GLY A 30 27.49 -2.35 -26.60
N ALA A 31 27.23 -2.91 -27.78
CA ALA A 31 26.83 -2.16 -28.97
C ALA A 31 25.33 -2.32 -29.24
N ALA A 32 24.65 -1.26 -29.69
CA ALA A 32 23.26 -1.32 -30.11
C ALA A 32 23.07 -2.40 -31.20
N LEU A 33 21.96 -3.13 -31.12
CA LEU A 33 21.64 -4.25 -32.01
C LEU A 33 20.23 -4.12 -32.60
N ALA A 34 19.25 -3.81 -31.76
CA ALA A 34 17.84 -3.77 -32.12
C ALA A 34 17.10 -2.73 -31.27
N PHE A 35 15.85 -2.47 -31.62
CA PHE A 35 14.94 -1.64 -30.83
C PHE A 35 13.58 -2.31 -30.68
N VAL A 36 12.90 -2.01 -29.58
CA VAL A 36 11.57 -2.56 -29.27
C VAL A 36 10.50 -1.71 -29.93
N LYS A 37 9.58 -2.36 -30.67
CA LYS A 37 8.40 -1.75 -31.26
C LYS A 37 7.13 -2.18 -30.52
N LYS A 38 6.07 -1.40 -30.69
CA LYS A 38 4.69 -1.81 -30.42
C LYS A 38 4.39 -3.11 -31.17
N GLY A 39 3.90 -4.13 -30.44
CA GLY A 39 3.42 -5.39 -30.99
C GLY A 39 1.92 -5.57 -30.73
N GLU A 40 1.42 -6.79 -30.96
CA GLU A 40 0.00 -7.16 -30.86
C GLU A 40 -0.64 -6.84 -29.49
N SER A 41 0.12 -6.91 -28.40
CA SER A 41 -0.38 -6.55 -27.06
C SER A 41 0.70 -5.95 -26.15
N LEU A 42 0.27 -5.27 -25.09
CA LEU A 42 1.15 -4.55 -24.14
C LEU A 42 2.27 -5.43 -23.56
N LEU A 43 2.04 -6.73 -23.36
CA LEU A 43 3.03 -7.67 -22.82
C LEU A 43 3.76 -8.50 -23.90
N ALA A 44 3.43 -8.29 -25.18
CA ALA A 44 4.05 -8.95 -26.33
C ALA A 44 4.50 -7.91 -27.38
N PRO A 45 5.54 -7.10 -27.09
CA PRO A 45 6.12 -6.17 -28.05
C PRO A 45 6.88 -6.91 -29.16
N GLU A 46 7.18 -6.17 -30.23
CA GLU A 46 7.99 -6.64 -31.35
C GLU A 46 9.43 -6.10 -31.26
N VAL A 47 10.33 -6.69 -32.05
CA VAL A 47 11.76 -6.33 -32.11
C VAL A 47 12.14 -6.08 -33.56
N GLU A 48 12.79 -4.94 -33.83
CA GLU A 48 13.37 -4.62 -35.14
C GLU A 48 14.88 -4.40 -35.02
N ILE A 49 15.65 -4.99 -35.94
CA ILE A 49 17.12 -4.84 -35.95
C ILE A 49 17.48 -3.44 -36.43
N LEU A 50 18.50 -2.83 -35.82
CA LEU A 50 18.99 -1.51 -36.21
C LEU A 50 19.51 -1.52 -37.65
N ALA A 51 18.98 -0.63 -38.50
CA ALA A 51 19.39 -0.51 -39.90
C ALA A 51 20.91 -0.24 -40.01
N GLY A 52 21.59 -0.98 -40.89
CA GLY A 52 23.03 -0.89 -41.08
C GLY A 52 23.89 -1.57 -40.00
N ARG A 53 23.29 -2.29 -39.04
CA ARG A 53 24.05 -3.08 -38.06
C ARG A 53 24.74 -4.27 -38.74
N ASP A 54 26.06 -4.35 -38.60
CA ASP A 54 26.82 -5.52 -39.01
C ASP A 54 26.42 -6.75 -38.16
N LEU A 55 25.99 -7.83 -38.81
CA LEU A 55 25.68 -9.13 -38.20
C LEU A 55 26.69 -10.22 -38.64
N GLY A 56 27.75 -9.84 -39.35
CA GLY A 56 28.71 -10.76 -39.96
C GLY A 56 28.02 -11.67 -40.97
N SER A 57 28.08 -12.98 -40.71
CA SER A 57 27.47 -14.02 -41.54
C SER A 57 26.21 -14.65 -40.91
N GLU A 58 25.61 -14.01 -39.90
CA GLU A 58 24.36 -14.49 -39.27
C GLU A 58 23.14 -13.94 -40.00
N ASP A 59 22.14 -14.79 -40.27
CA ASP A 59 20.89 -14.39 -40.93
C ASP A 59 20.13 -13.36 -40.06
N PRO A 60 19.78 -12.17 -40.59
CA PRO A 60 19.01 -11.17 -39.87
C PRO A 60 17.71 -11.71 -39.28
N ASN A 61 17.01 -12.62 -39.97
CA ASN A 61 15.73 -13.16 -39.49
C ASN A 61 15.94 -14.07 -38.28
N ALA A 62 16.94 -14.96 -38.34
CA ALA A 62 17.36 -15.77 -37.20
C ALA A 62 17.80 -14.92 -35.99
N VAL A 63 18.55 -13.83 -36.22
CA VAL A 63 18.98 -12.90 -35.15
C VAL A 63 17.77 -12.19 -34.54
N GLN A 64 16.82 -11.71 -35.35
CA GLN A 64 15.60 -11.06 -34.89
C GLN A 64 14.75 -12.02 -34.05
N ALA A 65 14.59 -13.27 -34.49
CA ALA A 65 13.87 -14.30 -33.75
C ALA A 65 14.56 -14.67 -32.41
N HIS A 66 15.89 -14.70 -32.38
CA HIS A 66 16.66 -14.92 -31.15
C HIS A 66 16.46 -13.76 -30.15
N VAL A 67 16.62 -12.51 -30.59
CA VAL A 67 16.46 -11.32 -29.72
C VAL A 67 14.99 -11.17 -29.26
N ALA A 68 14.01 -11.47 -30.11
CA ALA A 68 12.59 -11.49 -29.71
C ALA A 68 12.29 -12.60 -28.68
N THR A 69 12.94 -13.76 -28.78
CA THR A 69 12.83 -14.84 -27.80
C THR A 69 13.46 -14.43 -26.47
N TRP A 70 14.65 -13.79 -26.51
CA TRP A 70 15.26 -13.19 -25.32
C TRP A 70 14.38 -12.13 -24.68
N LEU A 71 13.79 -11.22 -25.45
CA LEU A 71 12.94 -10.15 -24.92
C LEU A 71 11.70 -10.72 -24.22
N LYS A 72 11.05 -11.73 -24.80
CA LYS A 72 9.93 -12.45 -24.16
C LYS A 72 10.35 -13.09 -22.83
N ALA A 73 11.52 -13.75 -22.79
CA ALA A 73 12.06 -14.32 -21.56
C ALA A 73 12.45 -13.26 -20.51
N HIS A 74 12.97 -12.10 -20.93
CA HIS A 74 13.28 -10.97 -20.07
C HIS A 74 11.99 -10.38 -19.45
N ILE A 75 10.97 -10.13 -20.28
CA ILE A 75 9.66 -9.63 -19.82
C ILE A 75 9.02 -10.61 -18.83
N TYR A 76 9.05 -11.92 -19.13
CA TYR A 76 8.56 -12.95 -18.22
C TYR A 76 9.32 -13.00 -16.89
N THR A 77 10.65 -12.84 -16.91
CA THR A 77 11.50 -12.85 -15.71
C THR A 77 11.30 -11.62 -14.83
N VAL A 78 11.15 -10.44 -15.43
CA VAL A 78 10.97 -9.17 -14.69
C VAL A 78 9.54 -9.03 -14.16
N LEU A 79 8.54 -9.55 -14.89
CA LEU A 79 7.12 -9.49 -14.54
C LEU A 79 6.55 -10.86 -14.11
N GLU A 80 7.39 -11.78 -13.63
CA GLU A 80 7.00 -13.12 -13.15
C GLU A 80 5.73 -13.12 -12.27
N PRO A 81 5.58 -12.23 -11.26
CA PRO A 81 4.38 -12.19 -10.42
C PRO A 81 3.08 -11.90 -11.19
N LEU A 82 3.17 -11.24 -12.34
CA LEU A 82 2.05 -10.94 -13.22
C LEU A 82 1.62 -12.19 -14.01
N PHE A 83 2.58 -12.89 -14.63
CA PHE A 83 2.31 -14.13 -15.36
C PHE A 83 1.86 -15.27 -14.43
N ALA A 84 2.34 -15.32 -13.19
CA ALA A 84 1.87 -16.25 -12.16
C ALA A 84 0.38 -16.08 -11.78
N LEU A 85 -0.28 -14.98 -12.17
CA LEU A 85 -1.73 -14.85 -12.02
C LEU A 85 -2.52 -15.66 -13.06
N VAL A 86 -1.92 -15.94 -14.22
CA VAL A 86 -2.59 -16.47 -15.43
C VAL A 86 -1.98 -17.77 -15.98
N SER A 87 -1.13 -18.45 -15.20
CA SER A 87 -0.66 -19.81 -15.53
C SER A 87 -1.82 -20.81 -15.60
N ASP A 88 -1.59 -21.98 -16.21
CA ASP A 88 -2.61 -23.02 -16.36
C ASP A 88 -3.16 -23.48 -15.00
N GLU A 89 -2.29 -23.70 -14.01
CA GLU A 89 -2.66 -23.98 -12.62
C GLU A 89 -3.50 -22.86 -11.98
N ALA A 90 -3.17 -21.61 -12.32
CA ALA A 90 -3.82 -20.42 -11.79
C ALA A 90 -5.20 -20.13 -12.42
N MET A 91 -5.50 -20.76 -13.56
CA MET A 91 -6.74 -20.63 -14.34
C MET A 91 -7.59 -21.90 -14.43
N ALA A 92 -7.08 -23.04 -13.94
CA ALA A 92 -7.76 -24.33 -13.91
C ALA A 92 -9.17 -24.26 -13.30
N GLU A 93 -10.06 -25.18 -13.70
CA GLU A 93 -11.46 -25.23 -13.24
C GLU A 93 -11.61 -25.49 -11.73
N SER A 94 -10.56 -26.02 -11.10
CA SER A 94 -10.46 -26.17 -9.64
C SER A 94 -10.27 -24.84 -8.89
N VAL A 95 -9.90 -23.76 -9.58
CA VAL A 95 -9.73 -22.42 -8.99
C VAL A 95 -11.08 -21.68 -9.00
N PRO A 96 -11.61 -21.26 -7.83
CA PRO A 96 -12.89 -20.57 -7.75
C PRO A 96 -12.99 -19.34 -8.66
N GLU A 97 -14.13 -19.18 -9.32
CA GLU A 97 -14.34 -18.13 -10.33
C GLU A 97 -14.01 -16.71 -9.85
N PRO A 98 -14.37 -16.26 -8.62
CA PRO A 98 -13.98 -14.94 -8.13
C PRO A 98 -12.45 -14.73 -8.07
N VAL A 99 -11.69 -15.79 -7.77
CA VAL A 99 -10.22 -15.75 -7.74
C VAL A 99 -9.64 -15.65 -9.15
N ARG A 100 -10.20 -16.39 -10.12
CA ARG A 100 -9.81 -16.28 -11.54
C ARG A 100 -10.14 -14.91 -12.11
N ASN A 101 -11.35 -14.41 -11.88
CA ASN A 101 -11.81 -13.09 -12.36
C ASN A 101 -10.97 -11.93 -11.80
N ILE A 102 -10.61 -11.97 -10.50
CA ILE A 102 -9.67 -10.99 -9.91
C ILE A 102 -8.26 -11.14 -10.51
N SER A 103 -7.78 -12.36 -10.72
CA SER A 103 -6.46 -12.62 -11.31
C SER A 103 -6.36 -12.08 -12.76
N LEU A 104 -7.40 -12.29 -13.58
CA LEU A 104 -7.48 -11.78 -14.96
C LEU A 104 -7.57 -10.24 -15.00
N LYS A 105 -8.40 -9.63 -14.14
CA LYS A 105 -8.47 -8.17 -13.98
C LYS A 105 -7.12 -7.57 -13.59
N LEU A 106 -6.39 -8.21 -12.67
CA LEU A 106 -5.04 -7.77 -12.29
C LEU A 106 -4.04 -7.93 -13.43
N PHE A 107 -4.13 -9.00 -14.22
CA PHE A 107 -3.28 -9.19 -15.40
C PHE A 107 -3.47 -8.06 -16.43
N SER A 108 -4.72 -7.76 -16.82
CA SER A 108 -5.01 -6.66 -17.74
C SER A 108 -4.70 -5.28 -17.16
N GLY A 109 -4.83 -5.11 -15.84
CA GLY A 109 -4.39 -3.92 -15.11
C GLY A 109 -2.88 -3.78 -14.91
N THR A 110 -2.03 -4.57 -15.58
CA THR A 110 -0.56 -4.60 -15.40
C THR A 110 -0.11 -4.80 -13.94
N GLY A 111 -0.92 -5.55 -13.20
CA GLY A 111 -0.75 -5.92 -11.80
C GLY A 111 -1.49 -5.04 -10.79
N ILE A 112 -2.31 -4.07 -11.23
CA ILE A 112 -2.96 -3.06 -10.38
C ILE A 112 -4.39 -2.78 -10.84
N VAL A 113 -5.36 -2.84 -9.92
CA VAL A 113 -6.80 -2.63 -10.19
C VAL A 113 -7.45 -1.75 -9.11
N PRO A 114 -8.25 -0.72 -9.46
CA PRO A 114 -9.13 -0.03 -8.52
C PRO A 114 -10.09 -1.00 -7.83
N ARG A 115 -10.19 -0.94 -6.49
CA ARG A 115 -10.97 -1.93 -5.72
C ARG A 115 -12.45 -2.01 -6.15
N GLY A 116 -13.02 -0.87 -6.59
CA GLY A 116 -14.39 -0.79 -7.09
C GLY A 116 -14.65 -1.63 -8.35
N ASP A 117 -13.64 -1.81 -9.21
CA ASP A 117 -13.77 -2.52 -10.49
C ASP A 117 -13.91 -4.04 -10.31
N VAL A 118 -13.74 -4.53 -9.08
CA VAL A 118 -13.89 -5.93 -8.66
C VAL A 118 -14.61 -6.07 -7.31
N GLU A 119 -15.41 -5.08 -6.89
CA GLU A 119 -16.06 -5.08 -5.56
C GLU A 119 -17.01 -6.28 -5.38
N ASP A 120 -17.75 -6.67 -6.44
CA ASP A 120 -18.62 -7.83 -6.46
C ASP A 120 -17.85 -9.15 -6.23
N GLN A 121 -16.70 -9.32 -6.89
CA GLN A 121 -15.86 -10.50 -6.73
C GLN A 121 -15.28 -10.55 -5.30
N ILE A 122 -14.88 -9.43 -4.70
CA ILE A 122 -14.37 -9.36 -3.32
C ILE A 122 -15.46 -9.79 -2.31
N ALA A 123 -16.72 -9.42 -2.55
CA ALA A 123 -17.85 -9.81 -1.71
C ALA A 123 -18.09 -11.32 -1.72
N LEU A 124 -17.86 -11.98 -2.86
CA LEU A 124 -17.99 -13.43 -3.03
C LEU A 124 -16.82 -14.25 -2.46
N LEU A 125 -15.67 -13.63 -2.14
CA LEU A 125 -14.54 -14.37 -1.57
C LEU A 125 -14.86 -14.91 -0.16
N ASP A 126 -14.38 -16.12 0.13
CA ASP A 126 -14.35 -16.74 1.46
C ASP A 126 -12.94 -16.64 2.10
N PRO A 127 -12.64 -17.28 3.25
CA PRO A 127 -11.29 -17.28 3.84
C PRO A 127 -10.22 -18.01 3.03
N GLU A 128 -10.59 -19.05 2.27
CA GLU A 128 -9.69 -19.91 1.49
C GLU A 128 -9.37 -19.28 0.13
N MET A 129 -10.36 -18.73 -0.56
CA MET A 129 -10.16 -17.89 -1.75
C MET A 129 -9.27 -16.68 -1.45
N ARG A 130 -9.45 -16.03 -0.28
CA ARG A 130 -8.52 -14.97 0.18
C ARG A 130 -7.13 -15.51 0.52
N LYS A 131 -6.99 -16.80 0.87
CA LYS A 131 -5.68 -17.44 1.04
C LYS A 131 -5.02 -17.66 -0.32
N MET A 132 -5.70 -18.22 -1.31
CA MET A 132 -5.18 -18.42 -2.67
C MET A 132 -4.65 -17.10 -3.28
N LEU A 133 -5.34 -15.98 -3.07
CA LEU A 133 -4.88 -14.66 -3.51
C LEU A 133 -3.62 -14.20 -2.75
N ARG A 134 -3.53 -14.41 -1.44
CA ARG A 134 -2.29 -14.12 -0.66
C ARG A 134 -1.12 -15.02 -1.04
N ASP A 135 -1.39 -16.28 -1.34
CA ASP A 135 -0.38 -17.26 -1.77
C ASP A 135 0.18 -16.84 -3.16
N LYS A 136 -0.67 -16.29 -4.06
CA LYS A 136 -0.26 -15.54 -5.28
C LYS A 136 0.30 -14.12 -5.03
N LYS A 137 0.63 -13.75 -3.79
CA LYS A 137 1.13 -12.41 -3.35
C LYS A 137 0.20 -11.21 -3.65
N VAL A 138 -1.08 -11.41 -3.95
CA VAL A 138 -2.04 -10.31 -4.21
C VAL A 138 -2.41 -9.60 -2.90
N ARG A 139 -2.21 -8.28 -2.87
CA ARG A 139 -2.59 -7.41 -1.74
C ARG A 139 -3.95 -6.76 -1.98
N LEU A 140 -4.95 -7.17 -1.19
CA LEU A 140 -6.33 -6.67 -1.24
C LEU A 140 -6.50 -5.34 -0.47
N GLY A 141 -5.81 -4.28 -0.91
CA GLY A 141 -5.82 -2.97 -0.26
C GLY A 141 -7.19 -2.28 -0.24
N PRO A 142 -7.43 -1.27 0.64
CA PRO A 142 -8.75 -0.66 0.79
C PRO A 142 -9.23 0.18 -0.41
N LEU A 143 -8.29 0.67 -1.24
CA LEU A 143 -8.59 1.52 -2.42
C LEU A 143 -8.14 0.87 -3.74
N LEU A 144 -7.01 0.16 -3.71
CA LEU A 144 -6.38 -0.50 -4.86
C LEU A 144 -5.99 -1.93 -4.48
N ILE A 145 -6.08 -2.84 -5.45
CA ILE A 145 -5.58 -4.21 -5.36
C ILE A 145 -4.35 -4.31 -6.24
N PHE A 146 -3.26 -4.89 -5.72
CA PHE A 146 -1.99 -4.91 -6.43
C PHE A 146 -1.06 -6.06 -6.06
N LEU A 147 -0.04 -6.28 -6.89
CA LEU A 147 1.11 -7.15 -6.65
C LEU A 147 2.30 -6.33 -6.10
N PRO A 148 2.67 -6.44 -4.80
CA PRO A 148 3.76 -5.65 -4.22
C PRO A 148 5.12 -5.90 -4.88
N ASP A 149 5.37 -7.13 -5.35
CA ASP A 149 6.63 -7.52 -6.01
C ASP A 149 6.91 -6.74 -7.32
N LEU A 150 5.89 -6.15 -7.96
CA LEU A 150 6.06 -5.36 -9.19
C LEU A 150 6.50 -3.90 -8.90
N ASN A 151 6.57 -3.49 -7.63
CA ASN A 151 7.09 -2.18 -7.23
C ASN A 151 8.63 -2.09 -7.31
N LYS A 152 9.33 -3.19 -7.63
CA LYS A 152 10.78 -3.22 -7.90
C LYS A 152 11.10 -2.33 -9.11
N PRO A 153 12.16 -1.49 -9.08
CA PRO A 153 12.40 -0.50 -10.13
C PRO A 153 12.45 -1.06 -11.57
N ALA A 154 13.07 -2.23 -11.79
CA ALA A 154 13.07 -2.89 -13.10
C ALA A 154 11.66 -3.20 -13.63
N ALA A 155 10.74 -3.64 -12.77
CA ALA A 155 9.34 -3.92 -13.12
C ALA A 155 8.49 -2.63 -13.26
N VAL A 156 8.91 -1.53 -12.64
CA VAL A 156 8.31 -0.20 -12.85
C VAL A 156 8.74 0.35 -14.22
N ARG A 157 10.06 0.39 -14.51
CA ARG A 157 10.59 0.91 -15.78
C ARG A 157 10.13 0.08 -16.98
N LEU A 158 10.16 -1.26 -16.88
CA LEU A 158 9.66 -2.12 -17.96
C LEU A 158 8.16 -1.93 -18.21
N ARG A 159 7.32 -1.83 -17.17
CA ARG A 159 5.89 -1.51 -17.36
C ARG A 159 5.69 -0.13 -17.99
N GLY A 160 6.51 0.86 -17.62
CA GLY A 160 6.48 2.19 -18.23
C GLY A 160 6.81 2.15 -19.73
N LEU A 161 7.92 1.49 -20.09
CA LEU A 161 8.36 1.29 -21.48
C LEU A 161 7.30 0.55 -22.31
N LEU A 162 6.78 -0.57 -21.82
CA LEU A 162 5.76 -1.37 -22.51
C LEU A 162 4.44 -0.61 -22.67
N TRP A 163 4.00 0.11 -21.63
CA TRP A 163 2.79 0.93 -21.69
C TRP A 163 2.96 2.08 -22.69
N SER A 164 4.11 2.79 -22.67
CA SER A 164 4.38 3.88 -23.60
C SER A 164 4.40 3.41 -25.05
N LEU A 165 5.09 2.31 -25.36
CA LEU A 165 5.09 1.71 -26.69
C LEU A 165 3.68 1.32 -27.15
N HIS A 166 2.87 0.73 -26.27
CA HIS A 166 1.51 0.32 -26.61
C HIS A 166 0.57 1.50 -26.93
N HIS A 167 0.78 2.65 -26.28
CA HIS A 167 -0.02 3.86 -26.45
C HIS A 167 0.67 4.94 -27.31
N ASP A 168 1.67 4.54 -28.10
CA ASP A 168 2.42 5.40 -29.04
C ASP A 168 2.99 6.68 -28.39
N GLN A 169 3.37 6.60 -27.12
CA GLN A 169 3.94 7.69 -26.34
C GLN A 169 5.47 7.75 -26.50
N PRO A 170 6.10 8.94 -26.35
CA PRO A 170 7.54 9.08 -26.44
C PRO A 170 8.28 8.25 -25.39
N LEU A 171 9.45 7.76 -25.77
CA LEU A 171 10.46 7.17 -24.87
C LEU A 171 11.64 8.14 -24.69
N PRO A 172 12.36 8.10 -23.55
CA PRO A 172 12.10 7.25 -22.39
C PRO A 172 10.83 7.65 -21.63
N ALA A 173 10.13 6.66 -21.07
CA ALA A 173 8.86 6.88 -20.37
C ALA A 173 9.06 7.73 -19.09
N PRO A 174 8.09 8.61 -18.71
CA PRO A 174 8.23 9.54 -17.57
C PRO A 174 8.03 8.87 -16.20
N VAL A 175 8.90 7.89 -15.91
CA VAL A 175 8.88 7.04 -14.72
C VAL A 175 9.58 7.71 -13.53
N PRO A 176 9.03 7.65 -12.30
CA PRO A 176 9.71 8.10 -11.09
C PRO A 176 11.08 7.44 -10.87
N LYS A 177 12.05 8.22 -10.37
CA LYS A 177 13.41 7.73 -10.07
C LYS A 177 13.39 6.49 -9.17
N ASP A 178 14.29 5.54 -9.42
CA ASP A 178 14.53 4.36 -8.59
C ASP A 178 14.56 4.72 -7.10
N GLY A 179 13.67 4.11 -6.31
CA GLY A 179 13.57 4.35 -4.86
C GLY A 179 12.71 5.54 -4.42
N ALA A 180 12.27 6.44 -5.30
CA ALA A 180 11.41 7.59 -4.94
C ALA A 180 10.03 7.14 -4.42
N MET A 181 9.60 7.62 -3.25
CA MET A 181 8.31 7.24 -2.63
C MET A 181 7.12 8.00 -3.22
N SER A 182 7.31 9.28 -3.58
CA SER A 182 6.37 10.06 -4.37
C SER A 182 7.10 11.13 -5.18
N VAL A 183 6.48 11.61 -6.25
CA VAL A 183 7.01 12.68 -7.13
C VAL A 183 5.88 13.68 -7.41
N VAL A 184 6.21 14.97 -7.46
CA VAL A 184 5.28 16.02 -7.91
C VAL A 184 5.16 15.95 -9.42
N VAL A 185 3.93 15.96 -9.96
CA VAL A 185 3.69 15.97 -11.41
C VAL A 185 2.63 17.01 -11.73
N ASP A 186 2.79 17.69 -12.87
CA ASP A 186 1.76 18.57 -13.40
C ASP A 186 0.51 17.76 -13.77
N VAL A 187 -0.55 17.94 -12.99
CA VAL A 187 -1.84 17.23 -13.11
C VAL A 187 -2.53 17.50 -14.46
N THR A 188 -2.16 18.58 -15.17
CA THR A 188 -2.74 18.88 -16.49
C THR A 188 -2.13 18.06 -17.62
N THR A 189 -0.91 17.55 -17.44
CA THR A 189 -0.18 16.72 -18.42
C THR A 189 -0.03 15.26 -17.97
N ALA A 190 -0.19 14.97 -16.67
CA ALA A 190 -0.08 13.62 -16.12
C ALA A 190 -1.22 12.69 -16.57
N ASN A 191 -0.91 11.63 -17.32
CA ASN A 191 -1.87 10.57 -17.62
C ASN A 191 -2.09 9.67 -16.38
N PRO A 192 -3.29 9.63 -15.76
CA PRO A 192 -3.50 8.87 -14.52
C PRO A 192 -3.46 7.34 -14.71
N ASP A 193 -3.75 6.86 -15.93
CA ASP A 193 -3.77 5.42 -16.25
C ASP A 193 -2.34 4.87 -16.45
N PHE A 194 -1.44 5.64 -17.08
CA PHE A 194 0.01 5.35 -17.10
C PHE A 194 0.56 5.24 -15.68
N TYR A 195 0.29 6.27 -14.87
CA TYR A 195 0.81 6.35 -13.51
C TYR A 195 0.25 5.24 -12.60
N ARG A 196 -1.02 4.86 -12.79
CA ARG A 196 -1.60 3.66 -12.14
C ARG A 196 -0.92 2.37 -12.62
N ALA A 197 -0.70 2.19 -13.93
CA ALA A 197 -0.09 1.00 -14.52
C ALA A 197 1.32 0.72 -13.98
N ILE A 198 2.14 1.76 -13.78
CA ILE A 198 3.52 1.61 -13.26
C ILE A 198 3.63 1.48 -11.72
N GLY A 199 2.52 1.56 -10.97
CA GLY A 199 2.56 1.47 -9.49
C GLY A 199 2.71 2.79 -8.74
N TYR A 200 2.48 3.91 -9.41
CA TYR A 200 2.54 5.26 -8.85
C TYR A 200 1.24 6.03 -9.10
N PRO A 201 0.07 5.58 -8.64
CA PRO A 201 -1.19 6.26 -8.88
C PRO A 201 -1.17 7.74 -8.44
N LEU A 202 -1.85 8.59 -9.23
CA LEU A 202 -1.93 10.04 -9.06
C LEU A 202 -3.00 10.41 -8.01
N TYR A 203 -2.60 11.15 -6.97
CA TYR A 203 -3.47 11.73 -5.95
C TYR A 203 -3.01 13.13 -5.56
N GLY A 204 -3.93 14.10 -5.58
CA GLY A 204 -3.58 15.52 -5.45
C GLY A 204 -2.53 15.93 -6.50
N PRO A 205 -1.49 16.69 -6.12
CA PRO A 205 -0.41 17.11 -7.04
C PRO A 205 0.73 16.08 -7.18
N ARG A 206 0.55 14.82 -6.71
CA ARG A 206 1.65 13.83 -6.64
C ARG A 206 1.27 12.47 -7.20
N VAL A 207 2.26 11.80 -7.77
CA VAL A 207 2.23 10.35 -8.03
C VAL A 207 2.93 9.63 -6.87
N ILE A 208 2.28 8.64 -6.28
CA ILE A 208 2.67 8.06 -4.97
C ILE A 208 2.81 6.55 -5.12
N ARG A 209 3.91 5.96 -4.62
CA ARG A 209 4.08 4.51 -4.70
C ARG A 209 2.97 3.79 -3.94
N ILE A 210 2.36 2.81 -4.61
CA ILE A 210 1.14 2.15 -4.18
C ILE A 210 1.23 1.44 -2.81
N ASP A 211 2.41 1.02 -2.38
CA ASP A 211 2.66 0.43 -1.05
C ASP A 211 2.66 1.47 0.09
N MET A 212 3.26 2.64 -0.12
CA MET A 212 3.24 3.74 0.84
C MET A 212 1.85 4.38 0.90
N LEU A 213 1.19 4.52 -0.24
CA LEU A 213 -0.21 4.94 -0.31
C LEU A 213 -1.12 3.98 0.47
N ASP A 214 -1.05 2.67 0.21
CA ASP A 214 -1.84 1.68 0.94
C ASP A 214 -1.53 1.71 2.45
N ARG A 215 -0.27 1.91 2.84
CA ARG A 215 0.11 2.10 4.26
C ARG A 215 -0.58 3.31 4.90
N VAL A 216 -0.60 4.46 4.23
CA VAL A 216 -1.30 5.67 4.71
C VAL A 216 -2.81 5.41 4.80
N ILE A 217 -3.40 4.80 3.78
CA ILE A 217 -4.84 4.51 3.73
C ILE A 217 -5.26 3.57 4.86
N ASN A 218 -4.52 2.48 5.12
CA ASN A 218 -4.82 1.60 6.26
C ASN A 218 -4.73 2.36 7.60
N ALA A 219 -3.70 3.18 7.82
CA ALA A 219 -3.58 3.99 9.04
C ALA A 219 -4.71 5.03 9.19
N VAL A 220 -5.24 5.57 8.09
CA VAL A 220 -6.43 6.44 8.08
C VAL A 220 -7.69 5.67 8.50
N TYR A 221 -7.89 4.44 8.01
CA TYR A 221 -9.03 3.60 8.41
C TYR A 221 -8.92 3.09 9.86
N ASP A 222 -7.75 2.62 10.29
CA ASP A 222 -7.50 2.14 11.66
C ASP A 222 -7.60 3.27 12.70
N GLY A 223 -7.20 4.49 12.32
CA GLY A 223 -7.31 5.68 13.16
C GLY A 223 -8.71 6.30 13.24
N ALA A 224 -9.65 5.89 12.38
CA ALA A 224 -10.95 6.55 12.25
C ALA A 224 -11.92 6.20 13.38
N LYS A 225 -12.30 7.20 14.18
CA LYS A 225 -13.28 7.09 15.28
C LYS A 225 -14.53 7.91 14.95
N GLY A 226 -15.70 7.27 14.95
CA GLY A 226 -16.97 7.91 14.61
C GLY A 226 -17.06 8.44 13.17
N GLY A 227 -16.20 7.95 12.25
CA GLY A 227 -16.10 8.48 10.88
C GLY A 227 -15.30 9.77 10.76
N LYS A 228 -14.52 10.15 11.79
CA LYS A 228 -13.48 11.18 11.73
C LYS A 228 -12.11 10.56 12.01
N PHE A 229 -11.06 11.07 11.38
CA PHE A 229 -9.67 10.79 11.74
C PHE A 229 -8.89 12.10 11.85
N GLN A 230 -7.70 12.04 12.44
CA GLN A 230 -6.74 13.14 12.44
C GLN A 230 -5.60 12.78 11.50
N ALA A 231 -5.13 13.73 10.68
CA ALA A 231 -3.92 13.53 9.91
C ALA A 231 -2.71 13.34 10.87
N GLN A 232 -1.69 12.59 10.44
CA GLN A 232 -0.48 12.38 11.25
C GLN A 232 0.77 12.73 10.47
N HIS A 233 1.77 13.29 11.16
CA HIS A 233 3.10 13.58 10.59
C HIS A 233 3.74 12.33 9.96
N SER A 234 3.52 11.16 10.56
CA SER A 234 3.92 9.85 10.03
C SER A 234 3.41 9.58 8.60
N MET A 235 2.21 10.05 8.23
CA MET A 235 1.63 9.86 6.90
C MET A 235 2.38 10.67 5.84
N ALA A 236 2.76 11.91 6.16
CA ALA A 236 3.59 12.75 5.30
C ALA A 236 5.02 12.17 5.17
N GLU A 237 5.58 11.70 6.29
CA GLU A 237 6.90 11.05 6.34
C GLU A 237 6.98 9.78 5.47
N TRP A 238 5.95 8.92 5.47
CA TRP A 238 5.93 7.70 4.64
C TRP A 238 5.80 7.97 3.14
N MET A 239 5.26 9.12 2.74
CA MET A 239 5.13 9.51 1.33
C MET A 239 6.27 10.43 0.85
N GLY A 240 7.06 11.01 1.76
CA GLY A 240 8.11 11.97 1.44
C GLY A 240 7.56 13.28 0.87
N CYS A 241 6.43 13.76 1.41
CA CYS A 241 5.74 14.97 0.95
C CYS A 241 5.52 15.99 2.08
N PRO A 242 5.37 17.29 1.78
CA PRO A 242 4.95 18.28 2.77
C PRO A 242 3.51 18.06 3.24
N ILE A 243 3.15 18.65 4.38
CA ILE A 243 1.81 18.55 4.99
C ILE A 243 0.71 19.10 4.06
N VAL A 244 1.01 20.14 3.29
CA VAL A 244 0.09 20.72 2.29
C VAL A 244 -0.29 19.68 1.22
N ASP A 245 0.69 18.94 0.71
CA ASP A 245 0.45 17.86 -0.26
C ASP A 245 -0.33 16.71 0.40
N LEU A 246 -0.02 16.33 1.65
CA LEU A 246 -0.79 15.33 2.39
C LEU A 246 -2.28 15.70 2.45
N TYR A 247 -2.62 16.96 2.72
CA TYR A 247 -4.02 17.40 2.75
C TYR A 247 -4.67 17.29 1.36
N ALA A 248 -4.00 17.77 0.31
CA ALA A 248 -4.50 17.64 -1.07
C ALA A 248 -4.67 16.17 -1.51
N ILE A 249 -3.80 15.26 -1.04
CA ILE A 249 -3.91 13.81 -1.25
C ILE A 249 -5.14 13.26 -0.53
N LEU A 250 -5.34 13.58 0.75
CA LEU A 250 -6.51 13.14 1.52
C LEU A 250 -7.83 13.63 0.90
N ASP A 251 -7.92 14.91 0.53
CA ASP A 251 -9.11 15.47 -0.11
C ASP A 251 -9.35 14.85 -1.51
N SER A 252 -8.30 14.56 -2.28
CA SER A 252 -8.44 13.86 -3.58
C SER A 252 -8.94 12.42 -3.48
N MET A 253 -8.69 11.73 -2.36
CA MET A 253 -9.30 10.43 -2.07
C MET A 253 -10.79 10.55 -1.68
N GLY A 254 -11.30 11.77 -1.52
CA GLY A 254 -12.69 12.09 -1.16
C GLY A 254 -12.94 12.10 0.34
N HIS A 255 -11.89 12.25 1.15
CA HIS A 255 -12.05 12.76 2.52
C HIS A 255 -12.49 14.22 2.47
N LYS A 256 -12.99 14.74 3.60
CA LYS A 256 -13.27 16.18 3.72
C LYS A 256 -12.53 16.73 4.92
N ARG A 257 -11.58 17.64 4.69
CA ARG A 257 -10.96 18.44 5.74
C ARG A 257 -12.02 19.05 6.66
N ILE A 258 -11.81 18.88 7.96
CA ILE A 258 -12.49 19.62 9.02
C ILE A 258 -11.48 20.66 9.45
N GLU A 259 -11.69 21.90 9.05
CA GLU A 259 -10.91 23.01 9.59
C GLU A 259 -11.17 23.04 11.10
N ALA A 260 -10.15 22.67 11.88
CA ALA A 260 -10.14 23.01 13.28
C ALA A 260 -10.10 24.55 13.35
N PRO A 261 -10.91 25.20 14.20
CA PRO A 261 -10.68 26.62 14.47
C PRO A 261 -9.23 26.75 14.96
N PRO A 262 -8.48 27.79 14.51
CA PRO A 262 -7.09 27.93 14.88
C PRO A 262 -6.99 27.92 16.41
N VAL A 263 -6.05 27.13 16.94
CA VAL A 263 -5.71 27.16 18.37
C VAL A 263 -5.00 28.48 18.63
N VAL A 264 -5.80 29.53 18.81
CA VAL A 264 -5.35 30.79 19.38
C VAL A 264 -5.01 30.47 20.83
N GLU A 265 -3.74 30.19 21.08
CA GLU A 265 -3.22 30.17 22.45
C GLU A 265 -3.54 31.53 23.07
N PRO A 266 -4.27 31.60 24.20
CA PRO A 266 -4.47 32.86 24.89
C PRO A 266 -3.14 33.26 25.51
N VAL A 267 -2.37 34.06 24.78
CA VAL A 267 -1.20 34.76 25.30
C VAL A 267 -1.69 35.62 26.46
N ALA A 268 -1.47 35.15 27.68
CA ALA A 268 -2.03 35.75 28.88
C ALA A 268 -1.54 37.19 29.03
N GLU A 269 -2.46 38.10 29.31
CA GLU A 269 -2.15 39.52 29.53
C GLU A 269 -1.23 39.67 30.75
N ILE A 270 0.05 39.94 30.50
CA ILE A 270 0.94 40.46 31.55
C ILE A 270 0.69 41.96 31.64
N ALA A 271 -0.35 42.32 32.38
CA ALA A 271 -0.69 43.71 32.65
C ALA A 271 0.35 44.35 33.58
N GLU A 272 0.89 45.47 33.10
CA GLU A 272 1.42 46.64 33.80
C GLU A 272 1.71 46.52 35.33
N ILE A 273 2.98 46.71 35.68
CA ILE A 273 3.32 47.62 36.79
C ILE A 273 4.25 48.69 36.21
N ALA A 274 3.78 49.94 36.19
CA ALA A 274 4.51 51.08 35.66
C ALA A 274 5.49 51.67 36.69
N ASN A 275 6.57 52.28 36.18
CA ASN A 275 7.08 53.63 36.52
C ASN A 275 8.47 53.77 35.86
N ALA A 276 8.63 54.50 34.75
CA ALA A 276 8.60 55.97 34.61
C ALA A 276 9.99 56.61 34.76
N ASN A 277 10.60 57.03 33.63
CA ASN A 277 10.81 58.46 33.35
C ASN A 277 11.32 58.74 31.92
N ASP A 278 10.86 59.88 31.41
CA ASP A 278 11.36 60.73 30.31
C ASP A 278 11.49 60.25 28.85
N VAL A 279 11.27 61.23 27.97
CA VAL A 279 10.95 61.17 26.53
C VAL A 279 11.24 62.57 25.95
N PRO A 280 11.58 62.79 24.66
CA PRO A 280 12.55 62.17 23.75
C PRO A 280 13.57 63.29 23.32
N PRO A 281 13.84 63.63 22.03
CA PRO A 281 14.10 62.84 20.82
C PRO A 281 15.45 63.16 20.12
N ALA A 282 15.91 62.27 19.23
CA ALA A 282 16.73 62.68 18.08
C ALA A 282 16.52 61.78 16.84
N VAL A 283 16.39 62.47 15.71
CA VAL A 283 16.12 62.08 14.31
C VAL A 283 16.93 60.88 13.75
N ALA A 284 16.35 60.19 12.75
CA ALA A 284 16.99 59.27 11.79
C ALA A 284 17.83 60.06 10.72
N PRO A 285 18.33 59.49 9.58
CA PRO A 285 18.27 58.11 9.08
C PRO A 285 19.58 57.53 8.45
N VAL A 286 19.48 56.26 8.01
CA VAL A 286 20.14 55.57 6.87
C VAL A 286 21.43 56.14 6.26
N ALA A 287 22.45 55.28 6.15
CA ALA A 287 23.46 55.31 5.09
C ALA A 287 23.80 53.89 4.61
N VAL A 288 24.03 53.73 3.29
CA VAL A 288 24.46 52.47 2.63
C VAL A 288 25.82 52.73 1.98
N VAL A 289 26.78 51.80 2.12
CA VAL A 289 27.97 51.73 1.25
C VAL A 289 28.38 50.27 1.02
N GLU A 290 29.00 50.00 -0.13
CA GLU A 290 29.33 48.68 -0.68
C GLU A 290 30.77 48.67 -1.24
N SER A 291 31.61 47.73 -0.79
CA SER A 291 32.95 47.37 -1.32
C SER A 291 33.47 46.19 -0.49
N VAL A 292 33.78 44.96 -0.96
CA VAL A 292 34.38 44.43 -2.21
C VAL A 292 35.90 44.72 -2.30
N VAL A 293 36.67 43.72 -2.80
CA VAL A 293 38.15 43.69 -3.02
C VAL A 293 39.00 43.42 -1.74
N GLU A 294 40.01 42.53 -1.66
CA GLU A 294 40.45 41.36 -2.48
C GLU A 294 41.50 40.49 -1.70
N GLU A 295 42.07 39.48 -2.35
CA GLU A 295 42.94 38.32 -1.97
C GLU A 295 43.97 38.39 -0.80
N ASN A 296 44.07 37.25 -0.07
CA ASN A 296 45.20 36.27 0.02
C ASN A 296 46.64 36.68 -0.45
N PRO A 297 47.76 36.01 -0.02
CA PRO A 297 47.83 34.61 0.46
C PRO A 297 48.82 34.25 1.60
N GLU A 298 48.77 32.95 1.97
CA GLU A 298 49.82 32.07 2.53
C GLU A 298 50.66 32.48 3.77
N GLU A 299 50.52 31.69 4.86
CA GLU A 299 51.55 30.70 5.23
C GLU A 299 50.99 29.62 6.19
N VAL A 300 51.64 28.45 6.27
CA VAL A 300 51.32 27.35 7.20
C VAL A 300 52.60 26.76 7.78
N PRO A 301 52.69 26.62 9.12
CA PRO A 301 53.39 25.47 9.71
C PRO A 301 52.52 24.67 10.69
N GLU A 302 53.04 23.52 11.12
CA GLU A 302 52.30 22.38 11.69
C GLU A 302 52.73 22.04 13.14
N THR A 303 51.96 21.14 13.79
CA THR A 303 52.32 20.29 14.97
C THR A 303 52.17 20.80 16.43
N ALA A 304 52.05 19.81 17.34
CA ALA A 304 51.87 19.84 18.81
C ALA A 304 50.52 20.40 19.33
N ALA A 305 49.64 19.66 20.03
CA ALA A 305 49.78 18.91 21.30
C ALA A 305 49.85 19.85 22.54
N THR A 306 49.06 19.68 23.62
CA THR A 306 48.18 18.55 24.03
C THR A 306 47.04 19.05 24.95
N GLU A 307 46.00 18.22 25.12
CA GLU A 307 45.05 18.16 26.27
C GLU A 307 44.34 19.46 26.76
N ASP A 308 42.99 19.44 26.78
CA ASP A 308 42.28 19.43 28.07
C ASP A 308 40.83 18.88 27.95
N VAL A 309 40.21 18.55 29.08
CA VAL A 309 38.94 17.80 29.19
C VAL A 309 37.72 18.70 28.97
N LYS A 310 36.76 18.24 28.14
CA LYS A 310 35.42 18.85 28.05
C LYS A 310 34.32 17.82 28.32
N VAL A 311 33.50 18.08 29.33
CA VAL A 311 32.46 17.16 29.81
C VAL A 311 31.29 17.10 28.83
N GLU A 312 30.96 15.90 28.33
CA GLU A 312 29.71 15.67 27.60
C GLU A 312 28.51 15.75 28.55
N VAL A 313 27.88 16.92 28.64
CA VAL A 313 26.52 17.03 29.17
C VAL A 313 25.56 16.39 28.16
N LYS A 314 25.16 15.14 28.41
CA LYS A 314 24.11 14.46 27.64
C LYS A 314 22.74 15.05 27.94
N GLU A 315 22.44 16.17 27.29
CA GLU A 315 21.07 16.66 27.16
C GLU A 315 20.19 15.58 26.52
N LYS A 316 19.29 15.01 27.32
CA LYS A 316 18.12 14.32 26.77
C LYS A 316 17.23 15.37 26.12
N LYS A 317 17.35 15.55 24.80
CA LYS A 317 16.33 16.29 24.05
C LYS A 317 14.98 15.60 24.26
N GLU A 318 14.10 16.26 24.98
CA GLU A 318 12.72 15.80 25.15
C GLU A 318 12.02 15.75 23.78
N PRO A 319 11.05 14.83 23.60
CA PRO A 319 10.33 14.72 22.34
C PRO A 319 9.44 15.95 22.12
N GLN A 320 9.97 16.93 21.40
CA GLN A 320 9.21 18.08 20.92
C GLN A 320 7.93 17.58 20.24
N LYS A 321 6.77 17.94 20.81
CA LYS A 321 5.48 17.67 20.18
C LYS A 321 5.44 18.39 18.84
N LYS A 322 5.54 17.64 17.74
CA LYS A 322 5.15 18.12 16.41
C LYS A 322 3.70 18.64 16.51
N PRO A 323 3.35 19.75 15.83
CA PRO A 323 2.04 20.37 15.96
C PRO A 323 0.91 19.37 15.63
N GLU A 324 -0.24 19.54 16.27
CA GLU A 324 -1.40 18.71 15.97
C GLU A 324 -1.97 19.09 14.58
N LEU A 325 -2.15 18.09 13.72
CA LEU A 325 -2.65 18.29 12.36
C LEU A 325 -4.18 18.24 12.31
N ASP A 326 -4.74 18.66 11.17
CA ASP A 326 -6.17 18.80 10.97
C ASP A 326 -6.94 17.46 11.07
N PHE A 327 -8.21 17.59 11.42
CA PHE A 327 -9.17 16.49 11.38
C PHE A 327 -9.79 16.36 9.99
N PHE A 328 -10.21 15.16 9.63
CA PHE A 328 -10.85 14.85 8.35
C PHE A 328 -12.05 13.94 8.58
N PHE A 329 -13.13 14.16 7.85
CA PHE A 329 -14.22 13.19 7.72
C PHE A 329 -13.77 12.05 6.79
N LEU A 330 -13.95 10.81 7.27
CA LEU A 330 -13.72 9.61 6.49
C LEU A 330 -14.76 9.49 5.36
N ARG A 331 -14.31 9.14 4.14
CA ARG A 331 -15.21 8.87 3.01
C ARG A 331 -16.05 7.64 3.35
N ARG A 332 -17.35 7.82 3.62
CA ARG A 332 -18.29 6.72 3.85
C ARG A 332 -18.49 5.95 2.54
N GLY A 333 -17.84 4.80 2.41
CA GLY A 333 -18.18 3.79 1.40
C GLY A 333 -19.58 3.22 1.64
N LYS A 334 -20.19 2.63 0.61
CA LYS A 334 -21.56 2.06 0.65
C LYS A 334 -21.75 1.00 1.74
N ILE A 335 -20.66 0.37 2.20
CA ILE A 335 -20.58 -0.54 3.36
C ILE A 335 -21.25 0.03 4.63
N HIS A 336 -21.36 1.37 4.76
CA HIS A 336 -22.03 2.02 5.90
C HIS A 336 -23.33 2.77 5.55
N SER A 337 -23.81 2.77 4.30
CA SER A 337 -25.13 3.37 3.99
C SER A 337 -26.28 2.47 4.45
N GLU A 338 -26.22 1.15 4.26
CA GLU A 338 -27.25 0.23 4.80
C GLU A 338 -27.38 0.31 6.33
N ALA A 339 -26.27 0.56 7.04
CA ALA A 339 -26.27 0.75 8.49
C ALA A 339 -26.95 2.07 8.92
N ALA A 340 -27.02 3.07 8.03
CA ALA A 340 -27.68 4.35 8.27
C ALA A 340 -29.14 4.39 7.73
N GLU A 341 -29.44 3.61 6.68
CA GLU A 341 -30.79 3.45 6.13
C GLU A 341 -31.68 2.51 6.98
N ARG A 342 -31.08 1.77 7.93
CA ARG A 342 -31.77 1.28 9.12
C ARG A 342 -32.26 2.47 9.94
N ARG A 343 -33.45 2.96 9.55
CA ARG A 343 -34.20 4.07 10.15
C ARG A 343 -34.00 4.13 11.67
N PRO A 344 -33.77 5.31 12.27
CA PRO A 344 -33.68 5.43 13.72
C PRO A 344 -34.94 4.78 14.32
N ARG A 345 -34.72 3.89 15.29
CA ARG A 345 -35.78 3.07 15.89
C ARG A 345 -36.76 4.00 16.58
N PHE A 346 -37.84 4.33 15.89
CA PHE A 346 -38.82 5.35 16.29
C PHE A 346 -39.18 5.15 17.76
N GLU A 347 -38.77 6.10 18.61
CA GLU A 347 -39.00 6.01 20.04
C GLU A 347 -40.52 6.00 20.25
N ARG A 348 -41.02 4.90 20.80
CA ARG A 348 -42.44 4.81 21.14
C ARG A 348 -42.68 5.75 22.31
N SER A 349 -43.20 6.94 22.02
CA SER A 349 -43.76 7.86 23.01
C SER A 349 -44.64 7.07 24.00
N PRO A 350 -44.55 7.35 25.31
CA PRO A 350 -45.39 6.70 26.30
C PRO A 350 -46.87 6.79 25.89
N ARG A 351 -47.54 5.64 25.85
CA ARG A 351 -48.95 5.57 25.49
C ARG A 351 -49.80 6.17 26.63
N PRO A 352 -50.73 7.10 26.35
CA PRO A 352 -51.65 7.60 27.37
C PRO A 352 -52.47 6.48 28.01
N GLU A 353 -52.80 6.64 29.28
CA GLU A 353 -53.66 5.74 30.04
C GLU A 353 -55.15 6.00 29.78
N HIS A 354 -55.97 4.95 30.00
CA HIS A 354 -57.44 4.94 29.88
C HIS A 354 -58.02 5.27 28.49
N ALA A 355 -59.23 4.82 28.11
CA ALA A 355 -60.16 3.88 28.75
C ALA A 355 -60.67 2.82 27.75
N ASP A 356 -61.57 1.95 28.23
CA ASP A 356 -62.56 1.17 27.47
C ASP A 356 -62.12 0.28 26.30
N LYS A 357 -62.13 -1.03 26.59
CA LYS A 357 -62.41 -2.09 25.61
C LYS A 357 -63.43 -3.08 26.20
N PRO A 358 -64.44 -3.52 25.43
CA PRO A 358 -65.41 -4.51 25.91
C PRO A 358 -64.76 -5.88 26.13
N SER A 359 -65.27 -6.62 27.12
CA SER A 359 -64.77 -7.95 27.49
C SER A 359 -65.20 -9.02 26.49
N PHE A 360 -64.26 -9.87 26.07
CA PHE A 360 -64.57 -11.06 25.27
C PHE A 360 -65.08 -12.20 26.16
N PRO A 361 -66.20 -12.87 25.83
CA PRO A 361 -66.72 -13.97 26.63
C PRO A 361 -65.77 -15.17 26.64
N LYS A 362 -65.47 -15.71 27.83
CA LYS A 362 -64.95 -17.06 27.99
C LYS A 362 -66.13 -18.02 28.13
N GLU A 363 -66.32 -18.95 27.18
CA GLU A 363 -66.78 -20.32 27.47
C GLU A 363 -66.85 -21.21 26.22
N ARG A 364 -66.86 -22.54 26.44
CA ARG A 364 -66.92 -23.64 25.43
C ARG A 364 -65.62 -23.74 24.60
N TYR A 365 -65.01 -24.91 24.42
CA TYR A 365 -65.56 -26.28 24.42
C TYR A 365 -64.89 -27.23 25.42
N ALA A 366 -65.62 -28.30 25.78
CA ALA A 366 -65.16 -29.36 26.68
C ALA A 366 -64.50 -30.53 25.94
N ALA A 367 -63.74 -31.34 26.68
CA ALA A 367 -63.09 -32.55 26.15
C ALA A 367 -64.10 -33.64 25.73
N LYS A 368 -63.74 -34.40 24.70
CA LYS A 368 -64.39 -35.66 24.29
C LYS A 368 -63.34 -36.59 23.69
N GLY A 369 -63.48 -37.90 23.87
CA GLY A 369 -62.51 -38.88 23.37
C GLY A 369 -63.12 -40.18 22.89
N ALA A 370 -62.22 -41.06 22.41
CA ALA A 370 -62.40 -42.50 22.16
C ALA A 370 -63.45 -42.97 21.13
N LYS A 371 -62.97 -43.33 19.94
CA LYS A 371 -63.00 -44.66 19.28
C LYS A 371 -61.98 -44.60 18.11
N LYS A 372 -61.09 -45.57 17.89
CA LYS A 372 -61.25 -47.00 17.51
C LYS A 372 -61.93 -47.21 16.14
N SER A 373 -61.52 -48.17 15.30
CA SER A 373 -60.28 -49.00 15.20
C SER A 373 -60.43 -49.94 13.97
N ASP A 374 -59.49 -50.78 13.52
CA ASP A 374 -58.09 -51.07 13.91
C ASP A 374 -57.17 -50.70 12.69
N ASP A 375 -56.10 -51.33 12.19
CA ASP A 375 -55.22 -52.47 12.54
C ASP A 375 -53.86 -52.31 11.77
N GLY A 376 -52.88 -53.24 11.90
CA GLY A 376 -51.78 -53.43 10.93
C GLY A 376 -50.38 -53.76 11.46
N GLU A 377 -50.06 -55.05 11.60
CA GLU A 377 -48.73 -55.70 11.69
C GLU A 377 -47.69 -55.32 12.77
N HIS A 378 -46.91 -56.35 13.18
CA HIS A 378 -45.94 -56.31 14.27
C HIS A 378 -44.52 -55.93 13.84
N LYS A 379 -43.79 -55.24 14.73
CA LYS A 379 -42.56 -55.78 15.35
C LYS A 379 -42.14 -55.05 16.62
N LYS A 380 -41.92 -55.81 17.70
CA LYS A 380 -41.21 -55.36 18.92
C LYS A 380 -39.74 -55.77 18.80
N PHE A 381 -38.80 -54.99 19.37
CA PHE A 381 -37.84 -55.54 20.34
C PHE A 381 -37.00 -54.48 21.10
N LYS A 382 -36.93 -54.68 22.42
CA LYS A 382 -35.85 -54.40 23.38
C LYS A 382 -34.97 -53.15 23.20
N LYS A 383 -35.13 -52.19 24.13
CA LYS A 383 -34.06 -51.27 24.56
C LYS A 383 -33.30 -51.89 25.75
N ASN A 384 -31.99 -51.97 25.66
CA ASN A 384 -31.01 -52.43 26.66
C ASN A 384 -29.62 -52.02 26.11
N LYS A 385 -28.58 -51.68 26.88
CA LYS A 385 -28.44 -51.43 28.33
C LYS A 385 -27.07 -50.74 28.52
N PHE A 386 -26.89 -49.87 29.53
CA PHE A 386 -25.57 -49.36 30.02
C PHE A 386 -24.74 -48.51 29.01
N ASP A 387 -23.71 -47.75 29.41
CA ASP A 387 -23.61 -46.82 30.56
C ASP A 387 -22.39 -45.88 30.34
N ASP A 388 -22.12 -45.00 31.32
CA ASP A 388 -20.77 -44.59 31.72
C ASP A 388 -19.86 -43.85 30.70
N ARG A 389 -19.85 -42.50 30.76
CA ARG A 389 -18.71 -41.75 31.35
C ARG A 389 -18.84 -40.22 31.43
N LYS A 390 -18.31 -39.72 32.54
CA LYS A 390 -17.90 -38.34 32.90
C LYS A 390 -18.26 -37.16 31.98
N LYS A 391 -19.02 -36.22 32.57
CA LYS A 391 -19.23 -34.86 32.09
C LYS A 391 -18.37 -33.87 32.90
N ASP A 392 -17.06 -33.87 32.66
CA ASP A 392 -16.14 -32.97 33.37
C ASP A 392 -16.36 -31.52 32.91
N LYS A 393 -16.93 -30.68 33.80
CA LYS A 393 -17.00 -29.22 33.61
C LYS A 393 -15.57 -28.66 33.64
N LYS A 394 -15.15 -27.94 32.59
CA LYS A 394 -14.02 -27.01 32.67
C LYS A 394 -14.54 -25.58 32.60
N GLU A 395 -14.29 -24.83 33.65
CA GLU A 395 -14.74 -23.45 33.81
C GLU A 395 -13.83 -22.51 33.00
N PHE A 396 -14.43 -21.54 32.30
CA PHE A 396 -13.69 -20.46 31.66
C PHE A 396 -13.20 -19.47 32.72
N ARG A 397 -11.99 -19.69 33.24
CA ARG A 397 -11.29 -18.66 34.01
C ARG A 397 -10.88 -17.52 33.07
N ASN A 398 -11.45 -16.34 33.33
CA ASN A 398 -11.19 -15.12 32.59
C ASN A 398 -10.27 -14.22 33.44
N GLU A 399 -8.97 -14.51 33.44
CA GLU A 399 -7.94 -13.78 34.19
C GLU A 399 -6.93 -13.13 33.21
N PRO A 400 -6.53 -11.87 33.41
CA PRO A 400 -5.63 -11.17 32.50
C PRO A 400 -4.19 -11.72 32.61
N ARG A 401 -3.56 -12.00 31.46
CA ARG A 401 -2.16 -12.46 31.41
C ARG A 401 -1.20 -11.32 31.75
N VAL A 402 -0.76 -11.27 33.00
CA VAL A 402 0.38 -10.44 33.42
C VAL A 402 1.67 -11.14 32.97
N PHE A 403 2.49 -10.48 32.15
CA PHE A 403 3.81 -10.98 31.79
C PHE A 403 4.83 -10.62 32.89
N SER A 404 5.18 -11.59 33.73
CA SER A 404 6.30 -11.48 34.68
C SER A 404 7.63 -11.56 33.94
N ALA A 405 8.45 -10.51 34.04
CA ALA A 405 9.69 -10.35 33.29
C ALA A 405 10.89 -11.11 33.93
N GLU A 406 10.78 -12.43 34.07
CA GLU A 406 11.83 -13.31 34.57
C GLU A 406 11.79 -14.66 33.83
N ALA A 407 12.30 -14.66 32.59
CA ALA A 407 12.59 -15.88 31.84
C ALA A 407 14.07 -16.24 32.06
N ALA A 408 14.35 -17.45 32.54
CA ALA A 408 15.72 -17.92 32.71
C ALA A 408 16.45 -18.02 31.36
N ASP A 409 17.75 -17.70 31.33
CA ASP A 409 18.61 -17.66 30.12
C ASP A 409 18.68 -18.99 29.32
N HIS A 410 18.12 -20.08 29.85
CA HIS A 410 18.36 -21.44 29.38
C HIS A 410 17.54 -21.86 28.13
N ASP A 411 16.62 -21.02 27.66
CA ASP A 411 15.73 -21.29 26.51
C ASP A 411 15.79 -20.17 25.43
N ASN A 412 16.91 -19.43 25.39
CA ASN A 412 17.16 -18.41 24.36
C ASN A 412 17.95 -19.02 23.18
N PRO A 413 17.40 -19.08 21.95
CA PRO A 413 18.01 -19.78 20.82
C PRO A 413 19.36 -19.17 20.34
N PHE A 414 19.72 -17.97 20.80
CA PHE A 414 21.00 -17.33 20.45
C PHE A 414 22.15 -17.63 21.43
N ALA A 415 21.90 -18.35 22.54
CA ALA A 415 22.92 -18.65 23.55
C ALA A 415 24.18 -19.34 22.99
N VAL A 416 24.00 -20.19 21.96
CA VAL A 416 25.08 -20.96 21.30
C VAL A 416 26.17 -20.04 20.71
N LEU A 417 25.84 -18.82 20.27
CA LEU A 417 26.79 -17.92 19.62
C LEU A 417 27.80 -17.26 20.57
N ARG A 418 27.52 -17.21 21.89
CA ARG A 418 28.48 -16.62 22.86
C ARG A 418 29.75 -17.44 23.02
N ASN A 419 29.70 -18.75 22.79
CA ASN A 419 30.83 -19.67 23.02
C ASN A 419 31.78 -19.81 21.81
N LEU A 420 31.53 -19.09 20.71
CA LEU A 420 32.35 -19.14 19.48
C LEU A 420 33.35 -17.99 19.32
N LYS A 421 33.53 -17.15 20.35
CA LYS A 421 34.62 -16.15 20.42
C LYS A 421 35.56 -16.43 21.60
N LEU A 422 36.29 -17.55 21.54
CA LEU A 422 37.55 -17.77 22.29
C LEU A 422 38.25 -19.06 21.84
N LYS A 423 38.90 -19.01 20.67
CA LYS A 423 40.02 -19.88 20.24
C LYS A 423 40.69 -19.27 19.02
#